data_AF-A0A2W7A771-F1
#
_entry.id   AF-A0A2W7A771-F1
#
_cell.length_a   1.000
_cell.length_b   1.000
_cell.length_c   1.000
_cell.angle_alpha   90.00
_cell.angle_beta   90.00
_cell.angle_gamma   90.00
#
_symmetry.space_group_name_H-M   'P 1'
#
loop_
_entity.id
_entity.type
_entity.pdbx_description
1 polymer ?
#
loop_
_entity_poly.entity_id
_entity_poly.type
_entity_poly.pdbx_seq_one_letter_code
_entity_poly.pdbx_strand_id
1 'polypeptide(L)'
;MITKLLRHRLYSLSLDLKLSASGLRAQEQGLTLIECLVAIIMVALVSSVIAPTMVLSVATRVHSQKSEQALALAQSQIDSVRVRVEQGEYTVADLPPAAAGVSDRDIATGVSAPTNLNAADYSSVANARGLDITGDGKNDFLVQRYRTAGRIVNGVPVAFAMGVRVYDIDAAGTLETEPASLVMTSGNGGRSTRPLAVLYTTIATSNEGNSLCNLITYFNSSATAGNTKTLPTACTATP
;
A
#
# COMPACT_ATOMS: atom_id res chain seq x y z
N MET A 1 0.78 -29.44 -12.72
CA MET A 1 0.83 -30.67 -11.90
C MET A 1 1.26 -30.35 -10.46
N ILE A 2 0.59 -29.42 -9.75
CA ILE A 2 0.78 -29.15 -8.31
C ILE A 2 -0.55 -28.59 -7.73
N THR A 3 -1.63 -29.37 -7.82
CA THR A 3 -2.95 -29.00 -7.29
C THR A 3 -3.62 -30.20 -6.64
N LYS A 4 -2.95 -30.82 -5.66
CA LYS A 4 -3.52 -31.99 -4.97
C LYS A 4 -2.92 -32.27 -3.59
N LEU A 5 -2.76 -31.29 -2.69
CA LEU A 5 -2.23 -31.60 -1.35
C LEU A 5 -2.56 -30.62 -0.20
N LEU A 6 -3.71 -29.94 -0.22
CA LEU A 6 -4.19 -29.17 0.94
C LEU A 6 -5.69 -29.37 1.21
N ARG A 7 -6.16 -30.61 1.06
CA ARG A 7 -7.53 -31.02 1.42
C ARG A 7 -7.47 -32.15 2.45
N HIS A 8 -6.88 -31.93 3.63
CA HIS A 8 -6.93 -32.96 4.68
C HIS A 8 -6.74 -32.53 6.16
N ARG A 9 -6.82 -31.25 6.52
CA ARG A 9 -6.61 -30.83 7.93
C ARG A 9 -7.62 -29.81 8.49
N LEU A 10 -8.91 -29.95 8.19
CA LEU A 10 -9.95 -29.07 8.78
C LEU A 10 -11.25 -29.77 9.20
N TYR A 11 -11.20 -31.02 9.67
CA TYR A 11 -12.34 -31.61 10.39
C TYR A 11 -11.85 -32.45 11.58
N SER A 12 -11.38 -31.77 12.62
CA SER A 12 -11.20 -32.34 13.96
C SER A 12 -11.23 -31.21 14.99
N LEU A 13 -12.36 -30.49 15.01
CA LEU A 13 -12.79 -29.72 16.16
C LEU A 13 -14.09 -30.37 16.63
N SER A 14 -13.94 -31.58 17.17
CA SER A 14 -14.97 -32.21 17.98
C SER A 14 -15.12 -31.37 19.23
N LEU A 15 -16.04 -30.41 19.18
CA LEU A 15 -16.51 -29.71 20.37
C LEU A 15 -17.30 -30.74 21.18
N ASP A 16 -16.61 -31.52 22.01
CA ASP A 16 -17.21 -32.40 23.01
C ASP A 16 -17.86 -31.52 24.09
N LEU A 17 -19.03 -30.96 23.76
CA LEU A 17 -19.94 -30.39 24.72
C LEU A 17 -20.58 -31.58 25.47
N LYS A 18 -19.88 -32.10 26.48
CA LYS A 18 -20.50 -32.96 27.49
C LYS A 18 -21.53 -32.12 28.25
N LEU A 19 -22.77 -32.11 27.76
CA LEU A 19 -23.93 -31.78 28.59
C LEU A 19 -24.01 -32.85 29.69
N SER A 20 -23.39 -32.57 30.83
CA SER A 20 -23.70 -33.27 32.06
C SER A 20 -25.10 -32.84 32.47
N ALA A 21 -26.11 -33.57 32.00
CA ALA A 21 -27.47 -33.53 32.54
C ALA A 21 -27.45 -34.18 33.94
N SER A 22 -26.85 -33.49 34.90
CA SER A 22 -26.96 -33.84 36.31
C SER A 22 -28.35 -33.38 36.76
N GLY A 23 -29.22 -34.36 37.03
CA GLY A 23 -30.57 -34.12 37.50
C GLY A 23 -30.61 -33.21 38.73
N LEU A 24 -31.03 -31.97 38.51
CA LEU A 24 -31.54 -31.10 39.57
C LEU A 24 -32.91 -31.63 39.96
N ARG A 25 -33.03 -32.15 41.18
CA ARG A 25 -34.33 -32.33 41.83
C ARG A 25 -35.07 -30.99 41.73
N ALA A 26 -36.19 -31.00 41.02
CA ALA A 26 -37.10 -29.89 40.89
C ALA A 26 -37.68 -29.58 42.27
N GLN A 27 -37.04 -28.65 42.97
CA GLN A 27 -37.69 -27.90 44.04
C GLN A 27 -38.63 -26.95 43.31
N GLU A 28 -39.92 -27.29 43.29
CA GLU A 28 -41.01 -26.51 42.69
C GLU A 28 -41.24 -25.19 43.45
N GLN A 29 -40.21 -24.34 43.54
CA GLN A 29 -40.34 -22.93 43.83
C GLN A 29 -40.50 -22.24 42.47
N GLY A 30 -41.69 -21.69 42.26
CA GLY A 30 -42.20 -21.27 40.95
C GLY A 30 -41.20 -20.45 40.12
N LEU A 31 -40.93 -20.95 38.93
CA LEU A 31 -40.49 -20.17 37.77
C LEU A 31 -41.53 -19.07 37.55
N THR A 32 -41.32 -17.93 38.17
CA THR A 32 -42.21 -16.78 37.99
C THR A 32 -42.00 -16.22 36.58
N LEU A 33 -43.09 -15.84 35.90
CA LEU A 33 -43.01 -15.21 34.56
C LEU A 33 -42.02 -14.03 34.51
N ILE A 34 -41.84 -13.35 35.66
CA ILE A 34 -40.91 -12.23 35.79
C ILE A 34 -39.44 -12.66 35.73
N GLU A 35 -39.07 -13.85 36.23
CA GLU A 35 -37.70 -14.38 36.16
C GLU A 35 -37.31 -14.69 34.71
N CYS A 36 -38.23 -15.29 33.94
CA CYS A 36 -38.04 -15.54 32.52
C CYS A 36 -37.92 -14.22 31.72
N LEU A 37 -38.72 -13.20 32.06
CA LEU A 37 -38.62 -11.87 31.44
C LEU A 37 -37.25 -11.23 31.69
N VAL A 38 -36.75 -11.28 32.93
CA VAL A 38 -35.43 -10.73 33.29
C VAL A 38 -34.31 -11.49 32.57
N ALA A 39 -34.42 -12.82 32.45
CA ALA A 39 -33.43 -13.62 31.72
C ALA A 39 -33.33 -13.20 30.24
N ILE A 40 -34.46 -13.00 29.54
CA ILE A 40 -34.47 -12.56 28.15
C ILE A 40 -33.86 -11.16 28.02
N ILE A 41 -34.17 -10.24 28.94
CA ILE A 41 -33.58 -8.89 28.96
C ILE A 41 -32.06 -8.96 29.15
N MET A 42 -31.57 -9.77 30.08
CA MET A 42 -30.13 -9.93 30.30
C MET A 42 -29.42 -10.53 29.08
N VAL A 43 -30.02 -11.53 28.44
CA VAL A 43 -29.49 -12.11 27.20
C VAL A 43 -29.47 -11.06 26.09
N ALA A 44 -30.53 -10.26 25.93
CA ALA A 44 -30.58 -9.21 24.92
C ALA A 44 -29.51 -8.14 25.16
N LEU A 45 -29.30 -7.72 26.42
CA LEU A 45 -28.26 -6.75 26.79
C LEU A 45 -26.85 -7.30 26.50
N VAL A 46 -26.55 -8.53 26.91
CA VAL A 46 -25.24 -9.16 26.65
C VAL A 46 -25.00 -9.31 25.14
N SER A 47 -26.02 -9.76 24.41
CA SER A 47 -25.95 -9.92 22.95
C SER A 47 -25.70 -8.59 22.24
N SER A 48 -26.32 -7.51 22.73
CA SER A 48 -26.16 -6.16 22.17
C SER A 48 -24.74 -5.58 22.33
N VAL A 49 -24.01 -5.99 23.37
CA VAL A 49 -22.64 -5.53 23.62
C VAL A 49 -21.60 -6.33 22.84
N ILE A 50 -21.83 -7.62 22.60
CA ILE A 50 -20.88 -8.47 21.89
C ILE A 50 -20.85 -8.16 20.38
N ALA A 51 -22.01 -7.96 19.75
CA ALA A 51 -22.10 -7.82 18.30
C ALA A 51 -21.26 -6.65 17.72
N PRO A 52 -21.26 -5.42 18.29
CA PRO A 52 -20.43 -4.33 17.80
C PRO A 52 -18.93 -4.63 17.82
N THR A 53 -18.45 -5.35 18.85
CA THR A 53 -17.02 -5.66 18.99
C THR A 53 -16.51 -6.64 17.92
N MET A 54 -17.34 -7.60 17.52
CA MET A 54 -17.00 -8.54 16.46
C MET A 54 -16.91 -7.85 15.10
N VAL A 55 -17.90 -7.01 14.76
CA VAL A 55 -17.91 -6.27 13.49
C VAL A 55 -16.69 -5.35 13.40
N LEU A 56 -16.36 -4.67 14.50
CA LEU A 56 -15.20 -3.79 14.57
C LEU A 56 -13.89 -4.53 14.33
N SER A 57 -13.72 -5.71 14.93
CA SER A 57 -12.53 -6.56 14.77
C SER A 57 -12.35 -7.06 13.33
N VAL A 58 -13.44 -7.41 12.65
CA VAL A 58 -13.38 -7.84 11.24
C VAL A 58 -13.04 -6.65 10.34
N ALA A 59 -13.64 -5.48 10.58
CA ALA A 59 -13.40 -4.28 9.78
C ALA A 59 -11.92 -3.84 9.83
N THR A 60 -11.31 -3.83 11.02
CA THR A 60 -9.89 -3.46 11.16
C THR A 60 -8.98 -4.45 10.42
N ARG A 61 -9.26 -5.75 10.49
CA ARG A 61 -8.48 -6.77 9.79
C ARG A 61 -8.52 -6.59 8.27
N VAL A 62 -9.71 -6.39 7.70
CA VAL A 62 -9.86 -6.17 6.25
C VAL A 62 -9.12 -4.89 5.83
N HIS A 63 -9.19 -3.85 6.66
CA HIS A 63 -8.47 -2.62 6.38
C HIS A 63 -6.94 -2.79 6.40
N SER A 64 -6.40 -3.48 7.41
CA SER A 64 -4.98 -3.81 7.49
C SER A 64 -4.52 -4.63 6.29
N GLN A 65 -5.28 -5.66 5.90
CA GLN A 65 -4.95 -6.48 4.74
C GLN A 65 -4.89 -5.66 3.45
N LYS A 66 -5.85 -4.75 3.24
CA LYS A 66 -5.86 -3.90 2.03
C LYS A 66 -4.69 -2.91 2.03
N SER A 67 -4.32 -2.37 3.20
CA SER A 67 -3.15 -1.51 3.34
C SER A 67 -1.84 -2.26 3.05
N GLU A 68 -1.71 -3.51 3.52
CA GLU A 68 -0.55 -4.36 3.25
C GLU A 68 -0.43 -4.70 1.75
N GLN A 69 -1.56 -5.02 1.10
CA GLN A 69 -1.58 -5.26 -0.35
C GLN A 69 -1.18 -4.01 -1.14
N ALA A 70 -1.69 -2.83 -0.76
CA ALA A 70 -1.31 -1.56 -1.39
C ALA A 70 0.19 -1.27 -1.25
N LEU A 71 0.76 -1.56 -0.08
CA LEU A 71 2.20 -1.40 0.17
C LEU A 71 3.03 -2.37 -0.67
N ALA A 72 2.66 -3.65 -0.71
CA ALA A 72 3.32 -4.66 -1.53
C ALA A 72 3.26 -4.31 -3.02
N LEU A 73 2.13 -3.79 -3.49
CA LEU A 73 1.96 -3.31 -4.86
C LEU A 73 2.90 -2.14 -5.16
N ALA A 74 2.97 -1.14 -4.25
CA ALA A 74 3.85 0.01 -4.42
C ALA A 74 5.33 -0.42 -4.52
N GLN A 75 5.76 -1.38 -3.68
CA GLN A 75 7.10 -1.95 -3.72
C GLN A 75 7.36 -2.66 -5.05
N SER A 76 6.42 -3.50 -5.49
CA SER A 76 6.54 -4.21 -6.78
C SER A 76 6.70 -3.24 -7.96
N GLN A 77 6.02 -2.09 -7.96
CA GLN A 77 6.20 -1.07 -9.00
C GLN A 77 7.61 -0.46 -8.98
N ILE A 78 8.13 -0.15 -7.79
CA ILE A 78 9.50 0.35 -7.63
C ILE A 78 10.51 -0.70 -8.11
N ASP A 79 10.35 -1.94 -7.70
CA ASP A 79 11.26 -3.04 -8.06
C ASP A 79 11.23 -3.30 -9.57
N SER A 80 10.06 -3.21 -10.21
CA SER A 80 9.95 -3.36 -11.66
C SER A 80 10.73 -2.30 -12.43
N VAL A 81 10.77 -1.05 -11.93
CA VAL A 81 11.56 0.03 -12.52
C VAL A 81 13.03 -0.14 -12.19
N ARG A 82 13.36 -0.54 -10.96
CA ARG A 82 14.75 -0.82 -10.56
C ARG A 82 15.37 -1.90 -11.45
N VAL A 83 14.70 -3.02 -11.65
CA VAL A 83 15.20 -4.11 -12.51
C VAL A 83 15.44 -3.62 -13.94
N ARG A 84 14.52 -2.82 -14.50
CA ARG A 84 14.71 -2.23 -15.84
C ARG A 84 15.93 -1.30 -15.90
N VAL A 85 16.12 -0.47 -14.88
CA VAL A 85 17.27 0.45 -14.79
C VAL A 85 18.58 -0.32 -14.63
N GLU A 86 18.59 -1.40 -13.84
CA GLU A 86 19.76 -2.26 -13.64
C GLU A 86 20.13 -3.07 -14.87
N GLN A 87 19.17 -3.41 -15.74
CA GLN A 87 19.43 -4.07 -17.01
C GLN A 87 20.13 -3.15 -18.03
N GLY A 88 20.07 -1.83 -17.86
CA GLY A 88 20.76 -0.86 -18.71
C GLY A 88 20.16 -0.64 -20.11
N GLU A 89 19.24 -1.51 -20.56
CA GLU A 89 18.54 -1.40 -21.84
C GLU A 89 17.14 -0.81 -21.64
N TYR A 90 17.05 0.49 -21.34
CA TYR A 90 15.77 1.20 -21.20
C TYR A 90 15.79 2.55 -21.91
N THR A 91 14.62 2.95 -22.39
CA THR A 91 14.39 4.28 -22.93
C THR A 91 13.67 5.17 -21.92
N VAL A 92 13.61 6.47 -22.17
CA VAL A 92 12.85 7.42 -21.32
C VAL A 92 11.37 7.05 -21.25
N ALA A 93 10.82 6.40 -22.28
CA ALA A 93 9.43 5.94 -22.32
C ALA A 93 9.17 4.72 -21.43
N ASP A 94 10.20 3.94 -21.10
CA ASP A 94 10.08 2.77 -20.22
C ASP A 94 10.06 3.14 -18.73
N LEU A 95 10.51 4.36 -18.41
CA LEU A 95 10.54 4.89 -17.06
C LEU A 95 9.20 5.54 -16.68
N PRO A 96 8.92 5.71 -15.37
CA PRO A 96 7.84 6.57 -14.92
C PRO A 96 7.94 7.98 -15.53
N PRO A 97 6.80 8.67 -15.70
CA PRO A 97 6.77 10.02 -16.23
C PRO A 97 7.49 10.97 -15.27
N ALA A 98 8.26 11.90 -15.82
CA ALA A 98 8.98 12.89 -15.04
C ALA A 98 8.05 14.04 -14.62
N ALA A 99 8.06 14.37 -13.33
CA ALA A 99 7.42 15.57 -12.80
C ALA A 99 8.31 16.78 -13.12
N ALA A 100 7.83 17.65 -14.02
CA ALA A 100 8.57 18.85 -14.42
C ALA A 100 8.68 19.84 -13.26
N GLY A 101 9.89 20.39 -13.05
CA GLY A 101 10.14 21.41 -12.03
C GLY A 101 10.15 20.94 -10.58
N VAL A 102 10.00 19.63 -10.33
CA VAL A 102 10.02 19.06 -8.98
C VAL A 102 11.44 18.63 -8.61
N SER A 103 11.95 19.15 -7.50
CA SER A 103 13.22 18.73 -6.93
C SER A 103 13.09 17.36 -6.26
N ASP A 104 14.19 16.62 -6.12
CA ASP A 104 14.17 15.30 -5.45
C ASP A 104 13.72 15.40 -3.99
N ARG A 105 13.98 16.53 -3.33
CA ARG A 105 13.59 16.77 -1.93
C ARG A 105 12.09 17.01 -1.79
N ASP A 106 11.48 17.56 -2.84
CA ASP A 106 10.07 17.91 -2.88
C ASP A 106 9.25 16.84 -3.60
N ILE A 107 9.80 15.67 -3.94
CA ILE A 107 9.06 14.64 -4.67
C ILE A 107 7.76 14.24 -3.97
N ALA A 108 7.73 14.32 -2.64
CA ALA A 108 6.55 13.96 -1.85
C ALA A 108 5.40 14.97 -1.96
N THR A 109 5.71 16.26 -2.06
CA THR A 109 4.76 17.37 -1.99
C THR A 109 4.59 18.11 -3.32
N GLY A 110 5.60 18.09 -4.19
CA GLY A 110 5.66 18.80 -5.46
C GLY A 110 4.92 18.13 -6.60
N VAL A 111 4.49 16.86 -6.44
CA VAL A 111 3.67 16.16 -7.43
C VAL A 111 2.22 16.13 -6.99
N SER A 112 1.35 16.75 -7.79
CA SER A 112 -0.10 16.78 -7.54
C SER A 112 -0.72 15.39 -7.54
N ALA A 113 -1.88 15.27 -6.91
CA ALA A 113 -2.69 14.06 -7.00
C ALA A 113 -3.11 13.79 -8.47
N PRO A 114 -3.41 12.53 -8.83
CA PRO A 114 -3.78 12.19 -10.20
C PRO A 114 -5.18 12.73 -10.51
N THR A 115 -5.35 13.31 -11.69
CA THR A 115 -6.64 13.81 -12.18
C THR A 115 -7.30 12.85 -13.15
N ASN A 116 -6.50 11.99 -13.81
CA ASN A 116 -6.98 11.00 -14.77
C ASN A 116 -6.95 9.62 -14.12
N LEU A 117 -8.11 9.16 -13.64
CA LEU A 117 -8.25 7.85 -13.02
C LEU A 117 -8.52 6.77 -14.08
N ASN A 118 -8.08 5.55 -13.81
CA ASN A 118 -8.17 4.41 -14.73
C ASN A 118 -7.54 4.68 -16.11
N ALA A 119 -6.42 5.40 -16.15
CA ALA A 119 -5.66 5.58 -17.38
C ALA A 119 -5.16 4.23 -17.92
N ALA A 120 -5.11 4.09 -19.24
CA ALA A 120 -4.60 2.88 -19.91
C ALA A 120 -3.10 2.67 -19.66
N ASP A 121 -2.37 3.77 -19.43
CA ASP A 121 -0.92 3.79 -19.24
C ASP A 121 -0.49 4.80 -18.17
N TYR A 122 0.82 4.91 -18.00
CA TYR A 122 1.48 5.86 -17.09
C TYR A 122 2.19 6.98 -17.86
N SER A 123 1.64 7.44 -18.98
CA SER A 123 2.28 8.44 -19.84
C SER A 123 2.45 9.82 -19.19
N SER A 124 1.64 10.14 -18.18
CA SER A 124 1.65 11.41 -17.46
C SER A 124 1.65 11.20 -15.95
N VAL A 125 2.27 12.12 -15.21
CA VAL A 125 2.23 12.15 -13.74
C VAL A 125 0.81 12.33 -13.21
N ALA A 126 -0.11 12.88 -14.01
CA ALA A 126 -1.52 13.07 -13.65
C ALA A 126 -2.36 11.79 -13.80
N ASN A 127 -1.78 10.70 -14.32
CA ASN A 127 -2.49 9.45 -14.57
C ASN A 127 -2.36 8.49 -13.38
N ALA A 128 -3.48 7.91 -12.96
CA ALA A 128 -3.53 6.72 -12.13
C ALA A 128 -4.11 5.56 -12.93
N ARG A 129 -3.38 4.45 -13.00
CA ARG A 129 -3.80 3.24 -13.70
C ARG A 129 -4.48 2.27 -12.74
N GLY A 130 -5.61 1.72 -13.16
CA GLY A 130 -6.27 0.63 -12.44
C GLY A 130 -5.51 -0.68 -12.62
N LEU A 131 -5.32 -1.41 -11.52
CA LEU A 131 -4.69 -2.73 -11.51
C LEU A 131 -5.62 -3.73 -10.81
N ASP A 132 -5.85 -4.84 -11.50
CA ASP A 132 -6.47 -6.05 -10.96
C ASP A 132 -5.35 -6.95 -10.39
N ILE A 133 -5.36 -7.18 -9.08
CA ILE A 133 -4.40 -8.04 -8.39
C ILE A 133 -4.99 -9.43 -8.16
N THR A 134 -6.31 -9.50 -8.03
CA THR A 134 -7.02 -10.76 -7.73
C THR A 134 -7.31 -11.61 -8.97
N GLY A 135 -7.21 -11.02 -10.17
CA GLY A 135 -7.45 -11.67 -11.46
C GLY A 135 -8.94 -11.89 -11.75
N ASP A 136 -9.83 -11.12 -11.12
CA ASP A 136 -11.29 -11.25 -11.28
C ASP A 136 -11.86 -10.39 -12.41
N GLY A 137 -11.00 -9.64 -13.12
CA GLY A 137 -11.36 -8.73 -14.20
C GLY A 137 -11.81 -7.36 -13.73
N LYS A 138 -11.71 -7.04 -12.44
CA LYS A 138 -11.99 -5.74 -11.86
C LYS A 138 -10.72 -5.16 -11.25
N ASN A 139 -10.56 -3.85 -11.40
CA ASN A 139 -9.42 -3.18 -10.78
C ASN A 139 -9.62 -3.13 -9.26
N ASP A 140 -8.60 -3.51 -8.50
CA ASP A 140 -8.60 -3.47 -7.03
C ASP A 140 -8.02 -2.15 -6.50
N PHE A 141 -7.07 -1.59 -7.24
CA PHE A 141 -6.30 -0.41 -6.85
C PHE A 141 -6.05 0.53 -8.03
N LEU A 142 -5.84 1.80 -7.70
CA LEU A 142 -5.40 2.84 -8.62
C LEU A 142 -3.95 3.21 -8.28
N VAL A 143 -3.03 3.09 -9.23
CA VAL A 143 -1.61 3.36 -9.00
C VAL A 143 -1.17 4.58 -9.79
N GLN A 144 -0.56 5.54 -9.09
CA GLN A 144 0.15 6.68 -9.68
C GLN A 144 1.64 6.46 -9.49
N ARG A 145 2.42 6.54 -10.57
CA ARG A 145 3.89 6.47 -10.52
C ARG A 145 4.48 7.69 -11.21
N TYR A 146 5.54 8.22 -10.64
CA TYR A 146 6.23 9.40 -11.17
C TYR A 146 7.68 9.42 -10.69
N ARG A 147 8.49 10.21 -11.36
CA ARG A 147 9.89 10.44 -10.98
C ARG A 147 10.28 11.90 -11.12
N THR A 148 11.42 12.28 -10.59
CA THR A 148 12.08 13.53 -10.97
C THR A 148 12.83 13.38 -12.29
N ALA A 149 13.24 14.51 -12.87
CA ALA A 149 14.09 14.50 -14.07
C ALA A 149 15.40 13.73 -13.83
N GLY A 150 15.96 13.88 -12.62
CA GLY A 150 17.17 13.18 -12.18
C GLY A 150 18.44 13.63 -12.88
N ARG A 151 19.52 12.87 -12.68
CA ARG A 151 20.76 13.01 -13.43
C ARG A 151 20.63 12.29 -14.76
N ILE A 152 20.83 13.03 -15.84
CA ILE A 152 20.80 12.51 -17.21
C ILE A 152 22.24 12.37 -17.71
N VAL A 153 22.55 11.21 -18.29
CA VAL A 153 23.82 10.93 -19.00
C VAL A 153 23.44 10.37 -20.36
N ASN A 154 23.98 10.95 -21.43
CA ASN A 154 23.67 10.54 -22.82
C ASN A 154 22.17 10.51 -23.15
N GLY A 155 21.39 11.43 -22.56
CA GLY A 155 19.93 11.51 -22.76
C GLY A 155 19.11 10.50 -21.94
N VAL A 156 19.76 9.64 -21.15
CA VAL A 156 19.09 8.63 -20.30
C VAL A 156 19.23 9.00 -18.81
N PRO A 157 18.13 8.95 -18.02
CA PRO A 157 18.19 9.21 -16.58
C PRO A 157 18.90 8.07 -15.84
N VAL A 158 20.11 8.32 -15.33
CA VAL A 158 20.93 7.32 -14.61
C VAL A 158 20.73 7.33 -13.10
N ALA A 159 20.18 8.42 -12.54
CA ALA A 159 19.81 8.49 -11.14
C ALA A 159 18.63 9.44 -10.97
N PHE A 160 17.58 9.05 -10.25
CA PHE A 160 16.39 9.87 -10.03
C PHE A 160 15.62 9.44 -8.79
N ALA A 161 14.84 10.35 -8.22
CA ALA A 161 13.88 10.03 -7.18
C ALA A 161 12.59 9.54 -7.84
N MET A 162 11.98 8.50 -7.28
CA MET A 162 10.73 7.90 -7.74
C MET A 162 9.72 7.90 -6.60
N GLY A 163 8.48 8.24 -6.93
CA GLY A 163 7.33 8.16 -6.04
C GLY A 163 6.27 7.23 -6.60
N VAL A 164 5.67 6.43 -5.73
CA VAL A 164 4.50 5.61 -6.05
C VAL A 164 3.43 5.86 -5.00
N ARG A 165 2.22 6.18 -5.47
CA ARG A 165 1.03 6.32 -4.64
C ARG A 165 0.00 5.30 -5.08
N VAL A 166 -0.57 4.57 -4.11
CA VAL A 166 -1.59 3.56 -4.36
C VAL A 166 -2.87 3.99 -3.67
N TYR A 167 -3.91 4.18 -4.46
CA TYR A 167 -5.25 4.57 -4.04
C TYR A 167 -6.17 3.36 -4.07
N ASP A 168 -7.24 3.44 -3.28
CA ASP A 168 -8.36 2.49 -3.37
C ASP A 168 -9.05 2.63 -4.74
N ILE A 169 -9.64 1.56 -5.29
CA ILE A 169 -10.40 1.65 -6.55
C ILE A 169 -11.61 2.58 -6.42
N ASP A 170 -12.20 2.65 -5.23
CA ASP A 170 -13.34 3.53 -4.92
C ASP A 170 -12.90 4.99 -4.74
N ALA A 171 -11.62 5.31 -4.98
CA ALA A 171 -11.13 6.68 -4.87
C ALA A 171 -11.70 7.56 -5.99
N ALA A 172 -12.35 8.66 -5.61
CA ALA A 172 -13.04 9.56 -6.52
C ALA A 172 -13.04 11.01 -6.02
N GLY A 173 -13.31 11.94 -6.93
CA GLY A 173 -13.34 13.38 -6.62
C GLY A 173 -11.95 13.99 -6.52
N THR A 174 -11.79 14.97 -5.63
CA THR A 174 -10.51 15.66 -5.40
C THR A 174 -9.59 14.77 -4.58
N LEU A 175 -8.70 14.06 -5.27
CA LEU A 175 -7.70 13.22 -4.62
C LEU A 175 -6.65 14.08 -3.90
N GLU A 176 -6.16 13.52 -2.81
CA GLU A 176 -5.11 14.10 -1.97
C GLU A 176 -3.81 13.30 -2.14
N THR A 177 -2.72 13.86 -1.63
CA THR A 177 -1.37 13.27 -1.70
C THR A 177 -0.92 12.67 -0.36
N GLU A 178 -1.57 13.06 0.73
CA GLU A 178 -1.27 12.60 2.09
C GLU A 178 -1.88 11.23 2.35
N PRO A 179 -1.14 10.28 2.94
CA PRO A 179 -1.64 8.94 3.19
C PRO A 179 -2.89 8.93 4.07
N ALA A 180 -3.79 7.99 3.78
CA ALA A 180 -5.00 7.79 4.55
C ALA A 180 -4.65 7.42 5.99
N SER A 181 -5.34 8.03 6.96
CA SER A 181 -5.20 7.65 8.35
C SER A 181 -5.99 6.37 8.59
N LEU A 182 -5.35 5.33 9.12
CA LEU A 182 -6.05 4.11 9.56
C LEU A 182 -6.86 4.33 10.85
N VAL A 183 -6.97 5.56 11.35
CA VAL A 183 -7.70 5.88 12.57
C VAL A 183 -9.21 5.84 12.31
N MET A 184 -9.85 4.90 13.00
CA MET A 184 -11.21 4.42 12.82
C MET A 184 -12.35 5.43 13.11
N THR A 185 -12.04 6.68 13.47
CA THR A 185 -13.01 7.65 14.01
C THR A 185 -13.71 8.52 12.95
N SER A 186 -13.34 8.41 11.68
CA SER A 186 -14.05 9.08 10.57
C SER A 186 -14.55 8.03 9.59
N GLY A 187 -15.83 8.10 9.20
CA GLY A 187 -16.59 7.01 8.57
C GLY A 187 -15.93 6.27 7.39
N ASN A 188 -15.00 6.91 6.67
CA ASN A 188 -14.21 6.29 5.60
C ASN A 188 -12.68 6.52 5.72
N GLY A 189 -12.16 7.12 6.80
CA GLY A 189 -10.71 7.32 7.02
C GLY A 189 -9.98 8.14 5.93
N GLY A 190 -10.72 8.88 5.08
CA GLY A 190 -10.17 9.54 3.89
C GLY A 190 -9.79 8.60 2.74
N ARG A 191 -10.09 7.30 2.83
CA ARG A 191 -9.67 6.28 1.84
C ARG A 191 -10.20 6.49 0.42
N SER A 192 -11.30 7.23 0.30
CA SER A 192 -11.91 7.58 -0.99
C SER A 192 -11.20 8.75 -1.70
N THR A 193 -10.28 9.44 -1.03
CA THR A 193 -9.53 10.57 -1.62
C THR A 193 -8.03 10.47 -1.40
N ARG A 194 -7.59 9.74 -0.37
CA ARG A 194 -6.19 9.62 0.04
C ARG A 194 -5.58 8.28 -0.37
N PRO A 195 -4.27 8.25 -0.71
CA PRO A 195 -3.58 7.00 -0.98
C PRO A 195 -3.51 6.11 0.27
N LEU A 196 -3.69 4.82 0.09
CA LEU A 196 -3.52 3.79 1.11
C LEU A 196 -2.04 3.51 1.41
N ALA A 197 -1.19 3.65 0.39
CA ALA A 197 0.25 3.49 0.53
C ALA A 197 0.97 4.52 -0.35
N VAL A 198 2.07 5.06 0.19
CA VAL A 198 2.93 6.01 -0.49
C VAL A 198 4.37 5.61 -0.24
N LEU A 199 5.14 5.43 -1.31
CA LEU A 199 6.56 5.09 -1.23
C LEU A 199 7.39 6.05 -2.07
N TYR A 200 8.52 6.46 -1.49
CA TYR A 200 9.53 7.27 -2.14
C TYR A 200 10.86 6.55 -2.08
N THR A 201 11.57 6.51 -3.20
CA THR A 201 12.90 5.92 -3.25
C THR A 201 13.78 6.66 -4.25
N THR A 202 15.09 6.44 -4.17
CA THR A 202 16.02 6.86 -5.22
C THR A 202 16.43 5.62 -6.00
N ILE A 203 16.38 5.71 -7.33
CA ILE A 203 16.83 4.68 -8.25
C ILE A 203 18.08 5.21 -8.95
N ALA A 204 19.11 4.36 -9.07
CA ALA A 204 20.32 4.67 -9.81
C ALA A 204 20.82 3.44 -10.57
N THR A 205 21.47 3.65 -11.71
CA THR A 205 22.16 2.59 -12.44
C THR A 205 23.34 2.08 -11.61
N SER A 206 23.65 0.79 -11.72
CA SER A 206 24.71 0.13 -10.94
C SER A 206 25.77 -0.55 -11.82
N ASN A 207 25.42 -0.84 -13.07
CA ASN A 207 26.20 -1.68 -13.99
C ASN A 207 27.23 -0.91 -14.83
N GLU A 208 27.31 0.42 -14.72
CA GLU A 208 28.32 1.23 -15.42
C GLU A 208 29.51 1.56 -14.52
N GLY A 209 30.73 1.60 -15.06
CA GLY A 209 31.94 1.97 -14.29
C GLY A 209 31.86 3.35 -13.64
N ASN A 210 31.00 4.23 -14.14
CA ASN A 210 30.74 5.58 -13.62
C ASN A 210 29.50 5.68 -12.73
N SER A 211 28.82 4.58 -12.40
CA SER A 211 27.56 4.56 -11.63
C SER A 211 27.69 5.25 -10.27
N LEU A 212 28.77 4.95 -9.53
CA LEU A 212 29.03 5.58 -8.23
C LEU A 212 29.26 7.08 -8.36
N CYS A 213 30.00 7.50 -9.40
CA CYS A 213 30.28 8.90 -9.66
C CYS A 213 28.99 9.66 -10.05
N ASN A 214 28.15 9.04 -10.88
CA ASN A 214 26.85 9.58 -11.27
C ASN A 214 25.93 9.75 -10.06
N LEU A 215 25.89 8.76 -9.15
CA LEU A 215 25.10 8.80 -7.94
C LEU A 215 25.58 9.87 -6.95
N ILE A 216 26.89 9.96 -6.70
CA ILE A 216 27.45 10.99 -5.80
C ILE A 216 27.18 12.39 -6.36
N THR A 217 27.38 12.58 -7.67
CA THR A 217 27.12 13.88 -8.30
C THR A 217 25.63 14.23 -8.23
N TYR A 218 24.74 13.25 -8.42
CA TYR A 218 23.30 13.42 -8.24
C TYR A 218 22.94 13.87 -6.81
N PHE A 219 23.51 13.23 -5.78
CA PHE A 219 23.28 13.69 -4.41
C PHE A 219 23.84 15.09 -4.14
N ASN A 220 24.98 15.43 -4.74
CA ASN A 220 25.58 16.75 -4.59
C ASN A 220 24.76 17.86 -5.27
N SER A 221 24.11 17.58 -6.41
CA SER A 221 23.21 18.54 -7.05
C SER A 221 21.96 18.85 -6.21
N SER A 222 21.59 17.95 -5.30
CA SER A 222 20.43 18.09 -4.42
C SER A 222 20.80 18.53 -2.99
N ALA A 223 22.10 18.73 -2.70
CA ALA A 223 22.61 19.14 -1.39
C ALA A 223 22.57 20.67 -1.20
N THR A 224 22.21 21.12 0.00
CA THR A 224 22.37 22.53 0.41
C THR A 224 23.87 22.85 0.54
N ALA A 225 24.28 24.07 0.19
CA ALA A 225 25.68 24.52 0.26
C ALA A 225 26.28 24.19 1.64
N GLY A 226 27.26 23.27 1.67
CA GLY A 226 27.90 22.77 2.89
C GLY A 226 27.78 21.26 3.15
N ASN A 227 26.87 20.54 2.46
CA ASN A 227 26.66 19.09 2.64
C ASN A 227 27.07 18.25 1.41
N THR A 228 27.93 18.79 0.55
CA THR A 228 28.43 18.07 -0.63
C THR A 228 29.39 16.96 -0.22
N LYS A 229 29.14 15.73 -0.67
CA LYS A 229 30.07 14.62 -0.52
C LYS A 229 31.25 14.80 -1.47
N THR A 230 32.46 14.52 -1.00
CA THR A 230 33.66 14.54 -1.83
C THR A 230 33.56 13.45 -2.90
N LEU A 231 33.83 13.82 -4.16
CA LEU A 231 33.93 12.84 -5.23
C LEU A 231 35.24 12.05 -5.05
N PRO A 232 35.21 10.71 -5.20
CA PRO A 232 36.42 9.90 -5.30
C PRO A 232 37.30 10.40 -6.45
N THR A 233 38.63 10.33 -6.30
CA THR A 233 39.60 10.70 -7.37
C THR A 233 39.39 9.86 -8.65
N ALA A 234 38.84 8.65 -8.52
CA ALA A 234 38.45 7.81 -9.66
C ALA A 234 37.34 8.42 -10.52
N CYS A 235 36.55 9.35 -9.98
CA CYS A 235 35.47 10.04 -10.69
C CYS A 235 35.92 11.28 -11.46
N THR A 236 37.17 11.72 -11.27
CA THR A 236 37.74 12.89 -11.95
C THR A 236 38.69 12.52 -13.08
N ALA A 237 39.01 11.23 -13.24
CA ALA A 237 39.76 10.74 -14.38
C ALA A 237 38.81 10.59 -15.58
N THR A 238 38.84 11.56 -16.48
CA THR A 238 38.26 11.39 -17.83
C THR A 238 38.88 10.16 -18.51
N PRO A 239 38.07 9.30 -19.15
CA PRO A 239 38.60 8.20 -19.97
C PRO A 239 39.39 8.72 -21.17
#